data_AF-A0A6J7TT74-F1
#
_entry.id   AF-A0A6J7TT74-F1
#
_cell.length_a   1.000
_cell.length_b   1.000
_cell.length_c   1.000
_cell.angle_alpha   90.00
_cell.angle_beta   90.00
_cell.angle_gamma   90.00
#
_symmetry.space_group_name_H-M   'P 1'
#
loop_
_entity.id
_entity.type
_entity.pdbx_description
1 polymer ?
#
loop_
_entity_poly.entity_id
_entity_poly.type
_entity_poly.pdbx_seq_one_letter_code
_entity_poly.pdbx_strand_id
1 'polypeptide(L)'
;MLAADAATAAAFGFRELETTVPVAADAPSNAVAVSIGAAVGSPGVLVQCSVEEAAELALGMRGLVSYAETVSLYGTEQIFIDGDDTPWSKAFLTSAYASRGIKMRVTSGGGSEALMGGAEKCSMFYLESRCVALARAIGAQGVQNGGIDSASVAGAVPGGVRSLMAENVMVMLRNLEACTGNDALMSESDVRRTSRTHPIFIGGSDFINSGFGSIQRYDNMFGPSQWNSEDIDDFLAMQRDWGVDGGLRTANEVEVARLRRRATEAVSAVYSWLGLGDFSQEWAEQAIDAAGSKDISSGDLMLPLTAARTIMETNVTMLDVIAALAENGFDLEAQRCLDMLKARVAGDYLQTSAIFDEEMNVLSLVTDPNEYSGPGTGYQPTPARQAQIDTIRQQRSVADLLVEQKSFGNKNIFATGSAEVSYDPRDVVIGVSPATGKDIWVTLSGLSVADAITEILAGLEEEGCVGRIVRINDSLDLGMIGLTAARLSGSGVSVGLQAKGTALIHRRDLAPLANLELYSVAPTITRELYRMMGINAGRHAKGATPEPVRNPYSDEAIEARYHTKVVSLVAIERNCVTKEVPEVMELRKS
;
A
#
# COMPACT_ATOMS: atom_id res chain seq x y z
N MET A 1 0.06 15.21 -15.57
CA MET A 1 0.57 14.30 -14.53
C MET A 1 0.25 14.82 -13.13
N LEU A 2 0.81 15.96 -12.70
CA LEU A 2 0.62 16.50 -11.35
C LEU A 2 -0.86 16.59 -10.89
N ALA A 3 -1.75 17.07 -11.75
CA ALA A 3 -3.20 17.10 -11.45
C ALA A 3 -3.80 15.69 -11.25
N ALA A 4 -3.38 14.71 -12.04
CA ALA A 4 -3.84 13.32 -11.92
C ALA A 4 -3.32 12.65 -10.64
N ASP A 5 -2.05 12.90 -10.29
CA ASP A 5 -1.44 12.37 -9.06
C ASP A 5 -2.08 13.00 -7.82
N ALA A 6 -2.35 14.31 -7.83
CA ALA A 6 -3.05 14.99 -6.74
C ALA A 6 -4.47 14.43 -6.52
N ALA A 7 -5.21 14.16 -7.61
CA ALA A 7 -6.53 13.53 -7.52
C ALA A 7 -6.43 12.09 -6.97
N THR A 8 -5.37 11.37 -7.34
CA THR A 8 -5.07 10.02 -6.83
C THR A 8 -4.77 10.06 -5.33
N ALA A 9 -3.90 10.96 -4.90
CA ALA A 9 -3.55 11.15 -3.50
C ALA A 9 -4.78 11.47 -2.64
N ALA A 10 -5.62 12.41 -3.06
CA ALA A 10 -6.87 12.71 -2.39
C ALA A 10 -7.82 11.49 -2.29
N ALA A 11 -7.86 10.63 -3.32
CA ALA A 11 -8.64 9.39 -3.28
C ALA A 11 -8.14 8.41 -2.20
N PHE A 12 -6.82 8.34 -1.99
CA PHE A 12 -6.19 7.55 -0.93
C PHE A 12 -6.33 8.16 0.48
N GLY A 13 -6.86 9.37 0.60
CA GLY A 13 -7.21 10.00 1.89
C GLY A 13 -6.27 11.10 2.35
N PHE A 14 -5.26 11.50 1.57
CA PHE A 14 -4.40 12.63 1.91
C PHE A 14 -5.21 13.93 2.00
N ARG A 15 -5.04 14.67 3.10
CA ARG A 15 -5.75 15.94 3.38
C ARG A 15 -4.90 17.18 3.15
N GLU A 16 -3.59 17.01 3.09
CA GLU A 16 -2.62 18.01 2.68
C GLU A 16 -1.75 17.42 1.57
N LEU A 17 -1.57 18.20 0.50
CA LEU A 17 -0.73 17.86 -0.64
C LEU A 17 0.31 18.93 -0.85
N GLU A 18 1.53 18.49 -1.12
CA GLU A 18 2.68 19.35 -1.35
C GLU A 18 3.27 19.07 -2.73
N THR A 19 3.65 20.13 -3.43
CA THR A 19 4.50 20.05 -4.62
C THR A 19 5.68 20.98 -4.47
N THR A 20 6.77 20.67 -5.16
CA THR A 20 7.86 21.63 -5.41
C THR A 20 8.27 21.55 -6.89
N VAL A 21 9.36 22.21 -7.27
CA VAL A 21 9.83 22.32 -8.64
C VAL A 21 11.33 22.10 -8.76
N PRO A 22 11.80 21.37 -9.80
CA PRO A 22 13.21 21.36 -10.17
C PRO A 22 13.64 22.66 -10.86
N VAL A 23 12.68 23.42 -11.41
CA VAL A 23 12.87 24.70 -12.08
C VAL A 23 11.97 25.73 -11.40
N ALA A 24 12.56 26.65 -10.64
CA ALA A 24 11.81 27.64 -9.83
C ALA A 24 10.70 28.38 -10.60
N ALA A 25 10.92 28.65 -11.89
CA ALA A 25 9.97 29.36 -12.74
C ALA A 25 8.67 28.57 -13.02
N ASP A 26 8.63 27.26 -12.80
CA ASP A 26 7.45 26.42 -13.07
C ASP A 26 6.41 26.48 -11.93
N ALA A 27 6.78 27.03 -10.76
CA ALA A 27 5.98 26.96 -9.54
C ALA A 27 4.52 27.46 -9.69
N PRO A 28 4.24 28.60 -10.37
CA PRO A 28 2.86 29.03 -10.61
C PRO A 28 2.02 28.00 -11.39
N SER A 29 2.61 27.35 -12.40
CA SER A 29 1.93 26.31 -13.18
C SER A 29 1.68 25.06 -12.33
N ASN A 30 2.68 24.62 -11.56
CA ASN A 30 2.51 23.48 -10.66
C ASN A 30 1.42 23.74 -9.62
N ALA A 31 1.43 24.89 -8.95
CA ALA A 31 0.42 25.28 -7.97
C ALA A 31 -1.02 25.22 -8.52
N VAL A 32 -1.24 25.70 -9.76
CA VAL A 32 -2.54 25.58 -10.44
C VAL A 32 -2.90 24.11 -10.69
N ALA A 33 -1.99 23.34 -11.26
CA ALA A 33 -2.25 21.94 -11.61
C ALA A 33 -2.53 21.06 -10.38
N VAL A 34 -1.76 21.19 -9.29
CA VAL A 34 -1.99 20.44 -8.05
C VAL A 34 -3.31 20.85 -7.38
N SER A 35 -3.65 22.14 -7.38
CA SER A 35 -4.92 22.64 -6.81
C SER A 35 -6.14 22.12 -7.56
N ILE A 36 -6.11 22.09 -8.89
CA ILE A 36 -7.18 21.51 -9.70
C ILE A 36 -7.31 20.01 -9.41
N GLY A 37 -6.19 19.28 -9.38
CA GLY A 37 -6.18 17.85 -9.10
C GLY A 37 -6.74 17.50 -7.71
N ALA A 38 -6.34 18.27 -6.69
CA ALA A 38 -6.87 18.15 -5.34
C ALA A 38 -8.39 18.36 -5.32
N ALA A 39 -8.87 19.43 -5.95
CA ALA A 39 -10.30 19.74 -6.04
C ALA A 39 -11.11 18.68 -6.80
N VAL A 40 -10.52 18.00 -7.79
CA VAL A 40 -11.14 16.84 -8.46
C VAL A 40 -11.26 15.66 -7.51
N GLY A 41 -10.17 15.33 -6.80
CA GLY A 41 -10.09 14.15 -5.94
C GLY A 41 -11.03 14.21 -4.74
N SER A 42 -10.99 15.29 -3.96
CA SER A 42 -11.84 15.45 -2.77
C SER A 42 -12.00 16.92 -2.41
N PRO A 43 -13.17 17.35 -1.90
CA PRO A 43 -13.27 18.66 -1.25
C PRO A 43 -12.33 18.72 -0.03
N GLY A 44 -11.95 19.94 0.35
CA GLY A 44 -11.22 20.19 1.59
C GLY A 44 -9.72 19.87 1.57
N VAL A 45 -9.21 19.26 0.50
CA VAL A 45 -7.77 18.95 0.38
C VAL A 45 -6.98 20.25 0.26
N LEU A 46 -6.06 20.44 1.19
CA LEU A 46 -5.16 21.57 1.25
C LEU A 46 -3.95 21.34 0.34
N VAL A 47 -3.48 22.41 -0.30
CA VAL A 47 -2.40 22.36 -1.28
C VAL A 47 -1.37 23.45 -1.01
N GLN A 48 -0.10 23.10 -1.07
CA GLN A 48 1.03 24.02 -1.03
C GLN A 48 1.98 23.83 -2.21
N CYS A 49 2.84 24.83 -2.46
CA CYS A 49 3.89 24.76 -3.48
C CYS A 49 5.19 25.33 -2.90
N SER A 50 6.03 24.46 -2.38
CA SER A 50 7.21 24.78 -1.57
C SER A 50 8.34 25.32 -2.44
N VAL A 51 8.62 26.62 -2.31
CA VAL A 51 9.65 27.35 -3.07
C VAL A 51 10.28 28.44 -2.18
N GLU A 52 11.03 29.37 -2.76
CA GLU A 52 11.52 30.55 -2.02
C GLU A 52 10.36 31.32 -1.36
N GLU A 53 10.57 31.77 -0.13
CA GLU A 53 9.55 32.23 0.81
C GLU A 53 8.69 33.39 0.28
N ALA A 54 9.30 34.38 -0.38
CA ALA A 54 8.57 35.49 -0.97
C ALA A 54 7.77 35.06 -2.21
N ALA A 55 8.33 34.17 -3.05
CA ALA A 55 7.63 33.58 -4.18
C ALA A 55 6.43 32.73 -3.74
N GLU A 56 6.59 31.90 -2.70
CA GLU A 56 5.51 31.07 -2.15
C GLU A 56 4.39 31.92 -1.56
N LEU A 57 4.73 32.96 -0.79
CA LEU A 57 3.75 33.92 -0.28
C LEU A 57 2.99 34.61 -1.42
N ALA A 58 3.67 34.95 -2.53
CA ALA A 58 3.04 35.55 -3.69
C ALA A 58 2.05 34.59 -4.38
N LEU A 59 2.35 33.29 -4.47
CA LEU A 59 1.40 32.26 -4.92
C LEU A 59 0.19 32.17 -3.98
N GLY A 60 0.44 32.20 -2.67
CA GLY A 60 -0.59 32.22 -1.63
C GLY A 60 -1.52 33.43 -1.76
N MET A 61 -0.97 34.64 -1.92
CA MET A 61 -1.74 35.88 -2.10
C MET A 61 -2.61 35.87 -3.37
N ARG A 62 -2.21 35.14 -4.41
CA ARG A 62 -3.00 34.93 -5.63
C ARG A 62 -4.06 33.83 -5.49
N GLY A 63 -4.11 33.16 -4.35
CA GLY A 63 -5.04 32.07 -4.10
C GLY A 63 -4.62 30.72 -4.68
N LEU A 64 -3.44 30.62 -5.31
CA LEU A 64 -3.01 29.45 -6.10
C LEU A 64 -2.63 28.24 -5.25
N VAL A 65 -2.38 28.46 -3.95
CA VAL A 65 -2.13 27.45 -2.91
C VAL A 65 -2.95 27.81 -1.68
N SER A 66 -3.44 26.84 -0.90
CA SER A 66 -4.31 27.05 0.26
C SER A 66 -3.58 27.14 1.60
N TYR A 67 -2.33 26.67 1.68
CA TYR A 67 -1.47 26.78 2.85
C TYR A 67 0.02 26.86 2.46
N ALA A 68 0.89 27.07 3.45
CA ALA A 68 2.35 26.98 3.32
C ALA A 68 2.95 26.26 4.54
N GLU A 69 3.95 25.41 4.34
CA GLU A 69 4.59 24.62 5.39
C GLU A 69 6.07 24.91 5.52
N THR A 70 6.78 25.02 4.39
CA THR A 70 8.26 25.11 4.32
C THR A 70 8.84 26.45 4.77
N VAL A 71 8.16 27.14 5.69
CA VAL A 71 8.59 28.39 6.33
C VAL A 71 9.68 28.08 7.36
N SER A 72 10.93 28.05 6.91
CA SER A 72 12.01 27.34 7.62
C SER A 72 12.54 28.08 8.86
N LEU A 73 12.83 27.37 9.96
CA LEU A 73 13.50 27.90 11.16
C LEU A 73 14.79 27.13 11.45
N TYR A 74 15.77 27.84 12.01
CA TYR A 74 17.09 27.28 12.32
C TYR A 74 17.54 27.56 13.76
N GLY A 75 18.32 26.66 14.31
CA GLY A 75 18.74 26.65 15.70
C GLY A 75 19.95 27.53 15.99
N THR A 76 20.62 28.10 14.98
CA THR A 76 21.76 29.01 15.14
C THR A 76 21.62 30.24 14.25
N GLU A 77 22.20 31.37 14.67
CA GLU A 77 22.07 32.64 13.93
C GLU A 77 22.75 32.58 12.57
N GLN A 78 23.93 31.96 12.50
CA GLN A 78 24.65 31.80 11.23
C GLN A 78 23.81 31.04 10.20
N ILE A 79 23.17 29.95 10.61
CA ILE A 79 22.35 29.14 9.71
C ILE A 79 21.05 29.84 9.35
N PHE A 80 20.48 30.65 10.26
CA PHE A 80 19.38 31.55 9.91
C PHE A 80 19.75 32.51 8.77
N ILE A 81 20.93 33.14 8.87
CA ILE A 81 21.43 34.06 7.84
C ILE A 81 21.66 33.32 6.52
N ASP A 82 22.24 32.12 6.55
CA ASP A 82 22.46 31.32 5.35
C ASP A 82 21.13 30.81 4.73
N GLY A 83 20.08 30.68 5.55
CA GLY A 83 18.70 30.47 5.12
C GLY A 83 17.96 31.75 4.68
N ASP A 84 18.69 32.86 4.49
CA ASP A 84 18.21 34.18 4.07
C ASP A 84 17.13 34.81 4.98
N ASP A 85 17.19 34.50 6.28
CA ASP A 85 16.17 34.93 7.21
C ASP A 85 16.68 35.21 8.62
N THR A 86 15.80 35.78 9.43
CA THR A 86 15.99 36.03 10.85
C THR A 86 14.74 35.60 11.61
N PRO A 87 14.82 35.42 12.94
CA PRO A 87 13.62 35.19 13.75
C PRO A 87 12.52 36.24 13.55
N TRP A 88 12.88 37.50 13.26
CA TRP A 88 11.91 38.58 13.05
C TRP A 88 11.30 38.58 11.65
N SER A 89 12.06 38.29 10.60
CA SER A 89 11.50 38.16 9.25
C SER A 89 10.56 36.96 9.17
N LYS A 90 10.89 35.83 9.82
CA LYS A 90 9.96 34.69 9.95
C LYS A 90 8.72 35.01 10.76
N ALA A 91 8.84 35.77 11.85
CA ALA A 91 7.67 36.23 12.61
C ALA A 91 6.75 37.13 11.76
N PHE A 92 7.35 38.04 10.98
CA PHE A 92 6.61 38.88 10.04
C PHE A 92 5.94 38.05 8.94
N LEU A 93 6.65 37.09 8.36
CA LEU A 93 6.15 36.20 7.31
C LEU A 93 4.99 35.31 7.79
N THR A 94 5.12 34.74 8.99
CA THR A 94 4.05 34.01 9.69
C THR A 94 2.80 34.88 9.79
N SER A 95 2.96 36.14 10.24
CA SER A 95 1.86 37.10 10.32
C SER A 95 1.34 37.53 8.94
N ALA A 96 2.19 37.56 7.91
CA ALA A 96 1.81 37.90 6.55
C ALA A 96 0.86 36.85 5.97
N TYR A 97 1.15 35.56 6.10
CA TYR A 97 0.23 34.48 5.74
C TYR A 97 -1.09 34.59 6.50
N ALA A 98 -1.04 34.70 7.84
CA ALA A 98 -2.24 34.81 8.67
C ALA A 98 -3.10 36.03 8.31
N SER A 99 -2.49 37.18 8.00
CA SER A 99 -3.21 38.40 7.60
C SER A 99 -3.94 38.27 6.26
N ARG A 100 -3.61 37.25 5.46
CA ARG A 100 -4.29 36.92 4.19
C ARG A 100 -5.23 35.72 4.37
N GLY A 101 -5.45 35.29 5.60
CA GLY A 101 -6.26 34.12 5.89
C GLY A 101 -5.64 32.86 5.30
N ILE A 102 -4.31 32.72 5.28
CA ILE A 102 -3.62 31.54 4.74
C ILE A 102 -3.10 30.73 5.91
N LYS A 103 -3.54 29.47 6.03
CA LYS A 103 -2.97 28.51 6.98
C LYS A 103 -1.49 28.38 6.70
N MET A 104 -0.68 28.39 7.74
CA MET A 104 0.72 28.07 7.59
C MET A 104 1.24 27.34 8.80
N ARG A 105 2.37 26.68 8.63
CA ARG A 105 3.23 26.21 9.71
C ARG A 105 4.67 26.52 9.35
N VAL A 106 5.56 26.30 10.31
CA VAL A 106 6.99 26.43 10.09
C VAL A 106 7.63 25.05 9.94
N THR A 107 8.78 24.99 9.29
CA THR A 107 9.57 23.76 9.17
C THR A 107 10.87 23.89 9.93
N SER A 108 11.21 22.88 10.73
CA SER A 108 12.52 22.71 11.34
C SER A 108 12.89 21.23 11.37
N GLY A 109 14.03 20.88 11.93
CA GLY A 109 14.42 19.47 12.00
C GLY A 109 15.81 19.28 12.55
N GLY A 110 15.95 18.32 13.46
CA GLY A 110 17.23 17.96 14.04
C GLY A 110 18.22 17.48 12.98
N GLY A 111 19.28 18.26 12.76
CA GLY A 111 20.36 17.92 11.83
C GLY A 111 20.68 19.01 10.82
N SER A 112 19.77 19.97 10.59
CA SER A 112 19.93 21.05 9.61
C SER A 112 21.21 21.87 9.83
N GLU A 113 21.51 22.28 11.07
CA GLU A 113 22.69 23.10 11.35
C GLU A 113 23.98 22.28 11.25
N ALA A 114 23.93 20.97 11.50
CA ALA A 114 25.06 20.09 11.27
C ALA A 114 25.32 19.91 9.77
N LEU A 115 24.25 19.76 8.97
CA LEU A 115 24.30 19.66 7.51
C LEU A 115 24.85 20.94 6.88
N MET A 116 24.43 22.10 7.37
CA MET A 116 24.84 23.42 6.89
C MET A 116 26.14 23.93 7.54
N GLY A 117 26.76 23.15 8.44
CA GLY A 117 28.10 23.45 8.99
C GLY A 117 28.15 24.45 10.15
N GLY A 118 27.00 24.80 10.74
CA GLY A 118 26.85 25.83 11.77
C GLY A 118 26.29 25.33 13.11
N ALA A 119 26.58 24.10 13.53
CA ALA A 119 25.99 23.47 14.72
C ALA A 119 26.51 23.96 16.09
N GLU A 120 27.47 24.90 16.16
CA GLU A 120 27.95 25.51 17.41
C GLU A 120 28.36 24.53 18.54
N LYS A 121 28.82 23.32 18.18
CA LYS A 121 29.14 22.21 19.13
C LYS A 121 27.95 21.77 19.99
N CYS A 122 26.73 22.08 19.57
CA CYS A 122 25.50 21.68 20.22
C CYS A 122 24.97 20.35 19.67
N SER A 123 24.10 19.67 20.41
CA SER A 123 23.39 18.50 19.89
C SER A 123 22.26 18.94 18.95
N MET A 124 21.95 18.10 17.95
CA MET A 124 20.82 18.32 17.02
C MET A 124 19.51 18.56 17.78
N PHE A 125 19.23 17.74 18.80
CA PHE A 125 18.04 17.88 19.63
C PHE A 125 17.96 19.23 20.37
N TYR A 126 19.09 19.74 20.86
CA TYR A 126 19.11 21.05 21.52
C TYR A 126 18.82 22.18 20.52
N LEU A 127 19.43 22.14 19.34
CA LEU A 127 19.20 23.16 18.31
C LEU A 127 17.76 23.14 17.83
N GLU A 128 17.20 21.95 17.58
CA GLU A 128 15.78 21.79 17.25
C GLU A 128 14.87 22.29 18.37
N SER A 129 15.27 22.14 19.64
CA SER A 129 14.51 22.71 20.76
C SER A 129 14.40 24.23 20.73
N ARG A 130 15.41 24.92 20.16
CA ARG A 130 15.40 26.37 19.91
C ARG A 130 14.42 26.69 18.78
N CYS A 131 14.44 25.93 17.69
CA CYS A 131 13.52 26.10 16.56
C CYS A 131 12.06 25.99 17.01
N VAL A 132 11.71 24.91 17.72
CA VAL A 132 10.34 24.72 18.21
C VAL A 132 9.94 25.77 19.27
N ALA A 133 10.90 26.26 20.06
CA ALA A 133 10.62 27.35 21.01
C ALA A 133 10.34 28.66 20.27
N LEU A 134 11.07 28.92 19.19
CA LEU A 134 10.85 30.07 18.32
C LEU A 134 9.50 29.96 17.59
N ALA A 135 9.17 28.79 17.03
CA ALA A 135 7.86 28.53 16.41
C ALA A 135 6.70 28.94 17.33
N ARG A 136 6.78 28.52 18.60
CA ARG A 136 5.81 28.93 19.63
C ARG A 136 5.84 30.44 19.89
N ALA A 137 7.03 31.05 19.97
CA ALA A 137 7.20 32.46 20.29
C ALA A 137 6.67 33.39 19.18
N ILE A 138 6.78 32.99 17.92
CA ILE A 138 6.28 33.79 16.78
C ILE A 138 4.79 33.56 16.49
N GLY A 139 4.13 32.69 17.25
CA GLY A 139 2.70 32.42 17.11
C GLY A 139 2.34 31.52 15.93
N ALA A 140 3.28 30.72 15.42
CA ALA A 140 2.95 29.67 14.46
C ALA A 140 2.01 28.65 15.11
N GLN A 141 1.03 28.15 14.35
CA GLN A 141 0.07 27.16 14.87
C GLN A 141 0.63 25.73 14.88
N GLY A 142 1.62 25.45 14.04
CA GLY A 142 2.19 24.12 13.82
C GLY A 142 3.66 24.12 13.41
N VAL A 143 4.25 22.93 13.41
CA VAL A 143 5.63 22.66 13.01
C VAL A 143 5.71 21.36 12.22
N GLN A 144 6.34 21.42 11.04
CA GLN A 144 6.90 20.25 10.37
C GLN A 144 8.30 19.97 10.95
N ASN A 145 8.49 18.84 11.62
CA ASN A 145 9.82 18.42 12.12
C ASN A 145 9.99 16.90 12.19
N GLY A 146 11.07 16.40 12.80
CA GLY A 146 11.47 14.99 12.73
C GLY A 146 12.59 14.78 11.73
N GLY A 147 13.51 15.75 11.65
CA GLY A 147 14.70 15.76 10.80
C GLY A 147 14.48 16.30 9.39
N ILE A 148 13.33 16.02 8.77
CA ILE A 148 13.00 16.43 7.39
C ILE A 148 14.15 16.01 6.45
N ASP A 149 14.69 16.91 5.65
CA ASP A 149 15.81 16.64 4.73
C ASP A 149 17.09 16.22 5.46
N SER A 150 17.21 16.57 6.74
CA SER A 150 18.36 16.20 7.59
C SER A 150 18.16 14.91 8.39
N ALA A 151 17.06 14.17 8.16
CA ALA A 151 16.77 12.91 8.87
C ALA A 151 17.89 11.87 8.71
N SER A 152 18.58 11.84 7.56
CA SER A 152 19.74 10.97 7.33
C SER A 152 20.96 11.36 8.19
N VAL A 153 21.16 12.65 8.45
CA VAL A 153 22.22 13.19 9.31
C VAL A 153 21.99 12.77 10.76
N ALA A 154 20.76 12.94 11.27
CA ALA A 154 20.38 12.42 12.57
C ALA A 154 20.50 10.89 12.61
N GLY A 155 19.97 10.19 11.61
CA GLY A 155 20.02 8.74 11.51
C GLY A 155 21.43 8.16 11.50
N ALA A 156 22.44 8.92 11.10
CA ALA A 156 23.84 8.49 11.04
C ALA A 156 24.53 8.37 12.42
N VAL A 157 23.93 8.92 13.49
CA VAL A 157 24.54 8.92 14.84
C VAL A 157 23.75 8.08 15.86
N PRO A 158 24.40 7.57 16.92
CA PRO A 158 23.72 6.81 17.98
C PRO A 158 22.57 7.57 18.62
N GLY A 159 21.40 6.94 18.73
CA GLY A 159 20.21 7.57 19.30
C GLY A 159 19.55 8.62 18.40
N GLY A 160 20.01 8.80 17.15
CA GLY A 160 19.47 9.76 16.21
C GLY A 160 18.00 9.57 15.88
N VAL A 161 17.58 8.35 15.50
CA VAL A 161 16.15 8.06 15.23
C VAL A 161 15.27 8.32 16.46
N ARG A 162 15.77 8.03 17.66
CA ARG A 162 15.08 8.37 18.92
C ARG A 162 14.99 9.89 19.11
N SER A 163 16.03 10.64 18.71
CA SER A 163 16.02 12.11 18.74
C SER A 163 14.95 12.68 17.82
N LEU A 164 14.82 12.15 16.59
CA LEU A 164 13.79 12.56 15.63
C LEU A 164 12.37 12.34 16.19
N MET A 165 12.14 11.25 16.93
CA MET A 165 10.86 11.04 17.62
C MET A 165 10.66 12.02 18.78
N ALA A 166 11.72 12.28 19.54
CA ALA A 166 11.65 13.18 20.70
C ALA A 166 11.35 14.63 20.30
N GLU A 167 11.83 15.10 19.14
CA GLU A 167 11.51 16.44 18.65
C GLU A 167 10.06 16.57 18.19
N ASN A 168 9.45 15.53 17.63
CA ASN A 168 8.01 15.51 17.35
C ASN A 168 7.19 15.61 18.65
N VAL A 169 7.54 14.82 19.67
CA VAL A 169 6.88 14.89 20.99
C VAL A 169 7.04 16.27 21.62
N MET A 170 8.18 16.92 21.43
CA MET A 170 8.42 18.29 21.93
C MET A 170 7.49 19.33 21.28
N VAL A 171 7.15 19.17 19.99
CA VAL A 171 6.15 20.02 19.30
C VAL A 171 4.78 19.83 19.96
N MET A 172 4.34 18.58 20.11
CA MET A 172 3.04 18.25 20.73
C MET A 172 2.94 18.77 22.17
N LEU A 173 3.98 18.59 22.98
CA LEU A 173 4.03 19.09 24.37
C LEU A 173 3.95 20.63 24.47
N ARG A 174 4.24 21.34 23.38
CA ARG A 174 4.13 22.80 23.29
C ARG A 174 2.80 23.28 22.69
N ASN A 175 1.84 22.36 22.51
CA ASN A 175 0.52 22.64 21.96
C ASN A 175 0.61 23.32 20.58
N LEU A 176 1.46 22.75 19.73
CA LEU A 176 1.60 23.06 18.32
C LEU A 176 1.19 21.82 17.53
N GLU A 177 0.60 22.02 16.36
CA GLU A 177 0.36 20.96 15.39
C GLU A 177 1.71 20.32 14.99
N ALA A 178 1.76 18.99 14.98
CA ALA A 178 2.94 18.21 14.67
C ALA A 178 2.80 17.48 13.33
N CYS A 179 3.51 17.97 12.33
CA CYS A 179 3.71 17.29 11.04
C CYS A 179 5.04 16.54 11.09
N THR A 180 4.97 15.23 11.32
CA THR A 180 6.07 14.47 11.95
C THR A 180 7.07 13.85 10.98
N GLY A 181 7.50 14.61 9.97
CA GLY A 181 8.53 14.18 9.03
C GLY A 181 8.07 12.97 8.25
N ASN A 182 8.85 11.89 8.28
CA ASN A 182 8.62 10.71 7.45
C ASN A 182 8.46 11.02 5.95
N ASP A 183 9.13 12.09 5.53
CA ASP A 183 9.05 12.76 4.23
C ASP A 183 10.36 12.72 3.45
N ALA A 184 11.47 12.40 4.11
CA ALA A 184 12.77 12.13 3.48
C ALA A 184 13.30 10.74 3.84
N LEU A 185 13.78 10.01 2.82
CA LEU A 185 14.33 8.67 2.95
C LEU A 185 15.68 8.69 3.70
N MET A 186 15.70 8.17 4.92
CA MET A 186 16.93 8.11 5.74
C MET A 186 17.75 6.83 5.55
N SER A 187 17.20 5.81 4.88
CA SER A 187 17.81 4.49 4.75
C SER A 187 17.25 3.68 3.59
N GLU A 188 18.13 3.02 2.82
CA GLU A 188 17.76 2.03 1.79
C GLU A 188 17.21 0.70 2.35
N SER A 189 17.19 0.54 3.68
CA SER A 189 16.71 -0.69 4.31
C SER A 189 15.25 -0.51 4.71
N ASP A 190 14.37 -1.34 4.16
CA ASP A 190 12.95 -1.33 4.48
C ASP A 190 12.70 -1.50 5.99
N VAL A 191 13.45 -2.39 6.63
CA VAL A 191 13.39 -2.61 8.09
C VAL A 191 13.75 -1.32 8.83
N ARG A 192 14.83 -0.64 8.41
CA ARG A 192 15.30 0.57 9.10
C ARG A 192 14.38 1.77 8.86
N ARG A 193 13.89 1.99 7.64
CA ARG A 193 12.94 3.10 7.37
C ARG A 193 11.59 2.86 8.05
N THR A 194 11.08 1.62 8.05
CA THR A 194 9.85 1.24 8.77
C THR A 194 9.99 1.49 10.27
N SER A 195 11.12 1.09 10.87
CA SER A 195 11.34 1.29 12.32
C SER A 195 11.42 2.77 12.75
N ARG A 196 11.75 3.71 11.86
CA ARG A 196 11.62 5.16 12.14
C ARG A 196 10.16 5.60 12.19
N THR A 197 9.37 5.23 11.19
CA THR A 197 7.97 5.68 11.10
C THR A 197 7.11 5.04 12.20
N HIS A 198 7.38 3.78 12.51
CA HIS A 198 6.44 2.92 13.24
C HIS A 198 5.99 3.44 14.62
N PRO A 199 6.85 4.02 15.48
CA PRO A 199 6.41 4.58 16.75
C PRO A 199 5.40 5.73 16.63
N ILE A 200 5.58 6.64 15.67
CA ILE A 200 4.62 7.71 15.39
C ILE A 200 3.38 7.14 14.70
N PHE A 201 3.54 6.17 13.79
CA PHE A 201 2.42 5.48 13.15
C PHE A 201 1.46 4.83 14.15
N ILE A 202 1.97 4.23 15.23
CA ILE A 202 1.13 3.68 16.31
C ILE A 202 0.62 4.78 17.25
N GLY A 203 1.46 5.75 17.58
CA GLY A 203 1.12 6.81 18.54
C GLY A 203 0.13 7.85 18.01
N GLY A 204 0.10 8.05 16.71
CA GLY A 204 -0.61 9.14 16.05
C GLY A 204 0.12 10.48 16.19
N SER A 205 -0.08 11.34 15.20
CA SER A 205 0.24 12.77 15.20
C SER A 205 -0.79 13.49 14.33
N ASP A 206 -0.77 14.82 14.29
CA ASP A 206 -1.68 15.58 13.42
C ASP A 206 -1.46 15.18 11.94
N PHE A 207 -0.20 15.02 11.53
CA PHE A 207 0.18 14.41 10.26
C PHE A 207 1.32 13.40 10.45
N ILE A 208 1.00 12.10 10.36
CA ILE A 208 1.96 10.99 10.54
C ILE A 208 3.14 11.10 9.58
N ASN A 209 2.85 11.48 8.34
CA ASN A 209 3.85 11.80 7.33
C ASN A 209 3.54 13.21 6.83
N SER A 210 4.49 14.15 6.98
CA SER A 210 4.41 15.48 6.38
C SER A 210 4.65 15.48 4.87
N GLY A 211 5.09 14.35 4.30
CA GLY A 211 5.42 14.25 2.89
C GLY A 211 5.51 12.80 2.43
N PHE A 212 4.45 12.00 2.64
CA PHE A 212 4.36 10.69 1.99
C PHE A 212 4.41 10.91 0.47
N GLY A 213 5.36 10.27 -0.22
CA GLY A 213 5.45 10.33 -1.67
C GLY A 213 4.26 9.63 -2.31
N SER A 214 3.17 10.34 -2.61
CA SER A 214 2.02 9.74 -3.30
C SER A 214 2.31 9.36 -4.77
N ILE A 215 3.53 9.63 -5.22
CA ILE A 215 4.10 9.37 -6.55
C ILE A 215 5.29 8.41 -6.45
N GLN A 216 5.80 7.96 -7.62
CA GLN A 216 7.00 7.13 -7.68
C GLN A 216 8.19 7.86 -7.08
N ARG A 217 9.03 7.16 -6.31
CA ARG A 217 10.16 7.78 -5.61
C ARG A 217 11.12 8.56 -6.51
N TYR A 218 11.21 8.19 -7.79
CA TYR A 218 12.09 8.85 -8.76
C TYR A 218 11.54 10.18 -9.29
N ASP A 219 10.24 10.43 -9.12
CA ASP A 219 9.58 11.69 -9.47
C ASP A 219 9.49 12.65 -8.29
N ASN A 220 9.82 12.20 -7.07
CA ASN A 220 9.77 13.06 -5.90
C ASN A 220 10.91 14.10 -5.95
N MET A 221 10.52 15.36 -6.17
CA MET A 221 11.44 16.49 -6.32
C MET A 221 12.03 16.98 -4.99
N PHE A 222 11.51 16.51 -3.85
CA PHE A 222 12.16 16.65 -2.53
C PHE A 222 13.24 15.57 -2.31
N GLY A 223 13.40 14.64 -3.28
CA GLY A 223 14.09 13.37 -3.09
C GLY A 223 13.12 12.28 -2.63
N PRO A 224 13.52 11.00 -2.65
CA PRO A 224 12.67 9.91 -2.19
C PRO A 224 12.16 10.15 -0.77
N SER A 225 10.86 9.96 -0.55
CA SER A 225 10.27 10.01 0.78
C SER A 225 10.53 8.71 1.54
N GLN A 226 10.28 8.68 2.85
CA GLN A 226 10.32 7.42 3.61
C GLN A 226 9.35 6.39 3.05
N TRP A 227 8.21 6.85 2.57
CA TRP A 227 7.18 6.05 1.96
C TRP A 227 6.80 6.69 0.63
N ASN A 228 6.71 5.88 -0.41
CA ASN A 228 6.38 6.36 -1.75
C ASN A 228 5.17 5.59 -2.30
N SER A 229 4.73 5.90 -3.51
CA SER A 229 3.53 5.26 -4.10
C SER A 229 3.67 3.74 -4.17
N GLU A 230 4.90 3.25 -4.33
CA GLU A 230 5.26 1.84 -4.33
C GLU A 230 4.92 1.14 -3.01
N ASP A 231 4.87 1.88 -1.90
CA ASP A 231 4.70 1.35 -0.55
C ASP A 231 3.28 1.53 0.01
N ILE A 232 2.35 2.13 -0.76
CA ILE A 232 1.02 2.49 -0.23
C ILE A 232 0.25 1.27 0.26
N ASP A 233 0.41 0.13 -0.42
CA ASP A 233 -0.20 -1.13 -0.02
C ASP A 233 0.34 -1.67 1.30
N ASP A 234 1.66 -1.60 1.49
CA ASP A 234 2.29 -2.00 2.74
C ASP A 234 1.85 -1.10 3.90
N PHE A 235 1.74 0.21 3.65
CA PHE A 235 1.23 1.15 4.65
C PHE A 235 -0.23 0.84 5.02
N LEU A 236 -1.10 0.56 4.04
CA LEU A 236 -2.49 0.17 4.27
C LEU A 236 -2.60 -1.18 5.02
N ALA A 237 -1.76 -2.16 4.66
CA ALA A 237 -1.69 -3.44 5.35
C ALA A 237 -1.21 -3.27 6.80
N MET A 238 -0.24 -2.38 7.05
CA MET A 238 0.20 -2.03 8.40
C MET A 238 -0.93 -1.42 9.23
N GLN A 239 -1.77 -0.54 8.66
CA GLN A 239 -2.93 0.03 9.39
C GLN A 239 -3.86 -1.08 9.85
N ARG A 240 -4.19 -1.99 8.92
CA ARG A 240 -5.04 -3.15 9.17
C ARG A 240 -4.46 -4.07 10.24
N ASP A 241 -3.19 -4.43 10.12
CA ASP A 241 -2.57 -5.43 11.00
C ASP A 241 -2.39 -4.93 12.43
N TRP A 242 -2.13 -3.63 12.60
CA TRP A 242 -2.01 -3.00 13.91
C TRP A 242 -3.35 -2.48 14.46
N GLY A 243 -4.40 -2.43 13.64
CA GLY A 243 -5.67 -1.83 14.00
C GLY A 243 -5.55 -0.33 14.32
N VAL A 244 -4.66 0.37 13.62
CA VAL A 244 -4.39 1.81 13.81
C VAL A 244 -4.82 2.60 12.59
N ASP A 245 -5.30 3.81 12.84
CA ASP A 245 -5.64 4.75 11.78
C ASP A 245 -4.42 5.55 11.35
N GLY A 246 -3.83 5.18 10.21
CA GLY A 246 -2.72 5.89 9.59
C GLY A 246 -3.16 7.03 8.65
N GLY A 247 -4.44 7.39 8.63
CA GLY A 247 -5.01 8.45 7.81
C GLY A 247 -5.33 8.08 6.36
N LEU A 248 -4.95 6.89 5.89
CA LEU A 248 -5.13 6.47 4.50
C LEU A 248 -6.19 5.39 4.33
N ARG A 249 -6.63 5.16 3.09
CA ARG A 249 -7.64 4.17 2.71
C ARG A 249 -7.33 3.54 1.36
N THR A 250 -7.86 2.35 1.12
CA THR A 250 -7.86 1.75 -0.22
C THR A 250 -8.69 2.60 -1.18
N ALA A 251 -8.07 3.08 -2.26
CA ALA A 251 -8.77 3.67 -3.39
C ALA A 251 -9.03 2.61 -4.47
N ASN A 252 -10.26 2.56 -5.01
CA ASN A 252 -10.62 1.62 -6.06
C ASN A 252 -9.98 2.01 -7.40
N GLU A 253 -9.40 1.05 -8.12
CA GLU A 253 -8.70 1.29 -9.40
C GLU A 253 -9.57 1.98 -10.46
N VAL A 254 -10.84 1.57 -10.61
CA VAL A 254 -11.77 2.18 -11.57
C VAL A 254 -12.06 3.62 -11.21
N GLU A 255 -12.21 3.91 -9.92
CA GLU A 255 -12.45 5.26 -9.43
C GLU A 255 -11.20 6.14 -9.56
N VAL A 256 -10.02 5.61 -9.27
CA VAL A 256 -8.74 6.32 -9.48
C VAL A 256 -8.59 6.68 -10.96
N ALA A 257 -8.80 5.74 -11.89
CA ALA A 257 -8.72 6.02 -13.32
C ALA A 257 -9.73 7.11 -13.76
N ARG A 258 -10.95 7.08 -13.21
CA ARG A 258 -11.96 8.11 -13.47
C ARG A 258 -11.53 9.49 -12.96
N LEU A 259 -10.98 9.57 -11.75
CA LEU A 259 -10.50 10.81 -11.14
C LEU A 259 -9.29 11.37 -11.89
N ARG A 260 -8.32 10.52 -12.27
CA ARG A 260 -7.16 10.92 -13.07
C ARG A 260 -7.58 11.52 -14.41
N ARG A 261 -8.49 10.86 -15.13
CA ARG A 261 -9.09 11.38 -16.37
C ARG A 261 -9.75 12.73 -16.17
N ARG A 262 -10.62 12.85 -15.16
CA ARG A 262 -11.31 14.11 -14.85
C ARG A 262 -10.32 15.23 -14.54
N ALA A 263 -9.24 14.94 -13.80
CA ALA A 263 -8.20 15.91 -13.48
C ALA A 263 -7.40 16.35 -14.70
N THR A 264 -7.06 15.42 -15.61
CA THR A 264 -6.41 15.78 -16.88
C THR A 264 -7.31 16.66 -17.76
N GLU A 265 -8.61 16.34 -17.85
CA GLU A 265 -9.57 17.15 -18.62
C GLU A 265 -9.73 18.56 -18.01
N ALA A 266 -9.84 18.65 -16.68
CA ALA A 266 -10.00 19.91 -15.96
C ALA A 266 -8.80 20.84 -16.15
N VAL A 267 -7.58 20.33 -15.94
CA VAL A 267 -6.37 21.14 -16.10
C VAL A 267 -6.17 21.56 -17.56
N SER A 268 -6.46 20.68 -18.53
CA SER A 268 -6.37 21.04 -19.94
C SER A 268 -7.38 22.12 -20.33
N ALA A 269 -8.62 22.04 -19.84
CA ALA A 269 -9.64 23.05 -20.10
C ALA A 269 -9.25 24.41 -19.50
N VAL A 270 -8.76 24.45 -18.26
CA VAL A 270 -8.29 25.68 -17.62
C VAL A 270 -7.13 26.30 -18.38
N TYR A 271 -6.13 25.50 -18.77
CA TYR A 271 -4.96 26.02 -19.48
C TYR A 271 -5.33 26.59 -20.84
N SER A 272 -6.19 25.91 -21.60
CA SER A 272 -6.66 26.41 -22.89
C SER A 272 -7.48 27.70 -22.73
N TRP A 273 -8.42 27.73 -21.78
CA TRP A 273 -9.29 28.89 -21.51
C TRP A 273 -8.52 30.15 -21.10
N LEU A 274 -7.53 29.98 -20.22
CA LEU A 274 -6.69 31.08 -19.73
C LEU A 274 -5.54 31.42 -20.70
N GLY A 275 -5.42 30.74 -21.84
CA GLY A 275 -4.37 30.97 -22.83
C GLY A 275 -2.97 30.60 -22.33
N LEU A 276 -2.87 29.63 -21.42
CA LEU A 276 -1.61 29.17 -20.82
C LEU A 276 -0.89 28.13 -21.71
N GLY A 277 -1.64 27.43 -22.56
CA GLY A 277 -1.12 26.42 -23.48
C GLY A 277 -2.13 25.30 -23.70
N ASP A 278 -1.91 24.51 -24.76
CA ASP A 278 -2.76 23.36 -25.09
C ASP A 278 -1.96 22.07 -24.91
N PHE A 279 -2.49 21.14 -24.12
CA PHE A 279 -1.93 19.80 -23.99
C PHE A 279 -2.35 18.94 -25.18
N SER A 280 -1.43 18.11 -25.71
CA SER A 280 -1.80 17.12 -26.72
C SER A 280 -2.69 16.04 -26.12
N GLN A 281 -3.55 15.44 -26.95
CA GLN A 281 -4.38 14.31 -26.52
C GLN A 281 -3.52 13.14 -26.03
N GLU A 282 -2.40 12.86 -26.70
CA GLU A 282 -1.47 11.80 -26.32
C GLU A 282 -0.87 12.03 -24.92
N TRP A 283 -0.52 13.28 -24.59
CA TRP A 283 -0.01 13.63 -23.26
C TRP A 283 -1.08 13.45 -22.19
N ALA A 284 -2.31 13.91 -22.46
CA ALA A 284 -3.42 13.69 -21.55
C ALA A 284 -3.70 12.20 -21.30
N GLU A 285 -3.74 11.38 -22.36
CA GLU A 285 -3.96 9.93 -22.26
C GLU A 285 -2.84 9.22 -21.48
N GLN A 286 -1.57 9.53 -21.78
CA GLN A 286 -0.43 8.97 -21.04
C GLN A 286 -0.48 9.32 -19.55
N ALA A 287 -0.87 10.56 -19.21
CA ALA A 287 -0.96 10.97 -17.81
C ALA A 287 -2.05 10.22 -17.00
N ILE A 288 -3.07 9.67 -17.65
CA ILE A 288 -4.15 8.93 -16.98
C ILE A 288 -3.63 7.60 -16.42
N ASP A 289 -2.86 6.85 -17.21
CA ASP A 289 -2.41 5.49 -16.84
C ASP A 289 -0.96 5.45 -16.32
N ALA A 290 -0.23 6.57 -16.39
CA ALA A 290 1.16 6.67 -15.91
C ALA A 290 1.30 6.31 -14.43
N ALA A 291 2.28 5.47 -14.11
CA ALA A 291 2.77 5.31 -12.75
C ALA A 291 3.67 6.48 -12.34
N GLY A 292 4.39 7.07 -13.30
CA GLY A 292 5.18 8.28 -13.11
C GLY A 292 5.66 8.88 -14.44
N SER A 293 6.57 9.86 -14.38
CA SER A 293 6.97 10.68 -15.52
C SER A 293 7.63 9.90 -16.65
N LYS A 294 8.21 8.72 -16.36
CA LYS A 294 8.83 7.85 -17.38
C LYS A 294 7.83 7.27 -18.37
N ASP A 295 6.54 7.23 -18.00
CA ASP A 295 5.46 6.75 -18.86
C ASP A 295 4.91 7.83 -19.79
N ILE A 296 5.41 9.07 -19.69
CA ILE A 296 4.94 10.23 -20.45
C ILE A 296 6.02 10.67 -21.45
N SER A 297 6.09 10.00 -22.59
CA SER A 297 7.04 10.33 -23.65
C SER A 297 6.66 11.55 -24.48
N SER A 298 5.39 11.96 -24.46
CA SER A 298 4.82 13.02 -25.29
C SER A 298 4.84 14.41 -24.65
N GLY A 299 5.37 14.54 -23.43
CA GLY A 299 5.35 15.78 -22.66
C GLY A 299 6.20 16.90 -23.26
N ASP A 300 5.60 18.09 -23.43
CA ASP A 300 6.34 19.31 -23.77
C ASP A 300 6.75 20.06 -22.49
N LEU A 301 8.04 19.99 -22.16
CA LEU A 301 8.60 20.64 -20.97
C LEU A 301 8.57 22.18 -21.05
N MET A 302 8.38 22.77 -22.23
CA MET A 302 8.28 24.22 -22.39
C MET A 302 6.88 24.76 -22.05
N LEU A 303 5.86 23.91 -22.11
CA LEU A 303 4.49 24.32 -21.84
C LEU A 303 4.31 24.79 -20.37
N PRO A 304 4.70 24.01 -19.34
CA PRO A 304 4.60 24.46 -17.95
C PRO A 304 5.35 25.78 -17.68
N LEU A 305 6.54 25.94 -18.26
CA LEU A 305 7.34 27.15 -18.12
C LEU A 305 6.67 28.37 -18.75
N THR A 306 6.08 28.21 -19.93
CA THR A 306 5.38 29.29 -20.65
C THR A 306 4.07 29.65 -19.94
N ALA A 307 3.34 28.65 -19.46
CA ALA A 307 2.15 28.82 -18.65
C ALA A 307 2.46 29.59 -17.36
N ALA A 308 3.52 29.22 -16.65
CA ALA A 308 3.91 29.87 -15.41
C ALA A 308 4.30 31.35 -15.60
N ARG A 309 5.04 31.67 -16.67
CA ARG A 309 5.33 33.06 -17.04
C ARG A 309 4.05 33.85 -17.32
N THR A 310 3.13 33.27 -18.10
CA THR A 310 1.86 33.90 -18.44
C THR A 310 1.02 34.16 -17.20
N ILE A 311 0.90 33.20 -16.27
CA ILE A 311 0.22 33.35 -14.98
C ILE A 311 0.76 34.57 -14.21
N MET A 312 2.08 34.71 -14.16
CA MET A 312 2.71 35.81 -13.43
C MET A 312 2.50 37.16 -14.13
N GLU A 313 2.74 37.25 -15.43
CA GLU A 313 2.65 38.48 -16.24
C GLU A 313 1.23 39.02 -16.36
N THR A 314 0.23 38.13 -16.43
CA THR A 314 -1.19 38.49 -16.58
C THR A 314 -1.94 38.57 -15.26
N ASN A 315 -1.26 38.35 -14.13
CA ASN A 315 -1.83 38.38 -12.78
C ASN A 315 -2.99 37.38 -12.56
N VAL A 316 -2.90 36.19 -13.17
CA VAL A 316 -3.87 35.12 -12.93
C VAL A 316 -3.93 34.78 -11.44
N THR A 317 -5.16 34.64 -10.95
CA THR A 317 -5.53 34.24 -9.59
C THR A 317 -6.38 32.97 -9.60
N MET A 318 -6.63 32.40 -8.42
CA MET A 318 -7.54 31.27 -8.29
C MET A 318 -8.98 31.60 -8.71
N LEU A 319 -9.40 32.88 -8.67
CA LEU A 319 -10.73 33.25 -9.17
C LEU A 319 -10.84 33.07 -10.70
N ASP A 320 -9.76 33.34 -11.44
CA ASP A 320 -9.71 33.12 -12.88
C ASP A 320 -9.74 31.61 -13.20
N VAL A 321 -9.02 30.80 -12.40
CA VAL A 321 -9.06 29.32 -12.48
C VAL A 321 -10.47 28.80 -12.18
N ILE A 322 -11.15 29.31 -11.15
CA ILE A 322 -12.53 28.95 -10.80
C ILE A 322 -13.48 29.29 -11.95
N ALA A 323 -13.36 30.49 -12.53
CA ALA A 323 -14.18 30.89 -13.67
C ALA A 323 -13.92 29.98 -14.88
N ALA A 324 -12.66 29.66 -15.18
CA ALA A 324 -12.31 28.74 -16.25
C ALA A 324 -12.90 27.33 -16.05
N LEU A 325 -12.87 26.81 -14.82
CA LEU A 325 -13.51 25.53 -14.49
C LEU A 325 -15.02 25.58 -14.71
N ALA A 326 -15.70 26.60 -14.17
CA ALA A 326 -17.16 26.74 -14.30
C ALA A 326 -17.62 26.85 -15.76
N GLU A 327 -16.97 27.71 -16.56
CA GLU A 327 -17.31 27.91 -17.98
C GLU A 327 -17.06 26.66 -18.85
N ASN A 328 -16.23 25.71 -18.39
CA ASN A 328 -15.91 24.48 -19.10
C ASN A 328 -16.61 23.23 -18.51
N GLY A 329 -17.64 23.40 -17.66
CA GLY A 329 -18.43 22.28 -17.14
C GLY A 329 -17.77 21.52 -15.98
N PHE A 330 -16.90 22.19 -15.23
CA PHE A 330 -16.29 21.71 -13.99
C PHE A 330 -16.85 22.45 -12.78
N ASP A 331 -18.19 22.58 -12.73
CA ASP A 331 -18.91 23.32 -11.68
C ASP A 331 -18.59 22.82 -10.26
N LEU A 332 -18.47 21.50 -10.09
CA LEU A 332 -18.15 20.90 -8.80
C LEU A 332 -16.74 21.30 -8.34
N GLU A 333 -15.76 21.18 -9.22
CA GLU A 333 -14.37 21.53 -8.95
C GLU A 333 -14.22 23.05 -8.73
N ALA A 334 -14.92 23.86 -9.51
CA ALA A 334 -15.00 25.32 -9.34
C ALA A 334 -15.56 25.69 -7.96
N GLN A 335 -16.64 25.03 -7.54
CA GLN A 335 -17.26 25.25 -6.24
C GLN A 335 -16.32 24.86 -5.09
N ARG A 336 -15.62 23.72 -5.19
CA ARG A 336 -14.62 23.28 -4.19
C ARG A 336 -13.47 24.26 -4.04
N CYS A 337 -12.90 24.74 -5.15
CA CYS A 337 -11.85 25.78 -5.13
C CYS A 337 -12.37 27.08 -4.50
N LEU A 338 -13.60 27.49 -4.82
CA LEU A 338 -14.21 28.68 -4.24
C LEU A 338 -14.44 28.54 -2.73
N ASP A 339 -14.89 27.38 -2.26
CA ASP A 339 -15.11 27.14 -0.83
C ASP A 339 -13.79 27.16 -0.04
N MET A 340 -12.69 26.70 -0.64
CA MET A 340 -11.35 26.88 -0.06
C MET A 340 -10.95 28.36 0.06
N LEU A 341 -11.29 29.21 -0.92
CA LEU A 341 -11.07 30.66 -0.81
C LEU A 341 -11.96 31.31 0.26
N LYS A 342 -13.21 30.85 0.43
CA LYS A 342 -14.09 31.32 1.50
C LYS A 342 -13.55 30.95 2.88
N ALA A 343 -12.94 29.77 3.02
CA ALA A 343 -12.34 29.36 4.29
C ALA A 343 -11.23 30.33 4.76
N ARG A 344 -10.51 30.97 3.83
CA ARG A 344 -9.55 32.03 4.15
C ARG A 344 -10.20 33.25 4.79
N VAL A 345 -11.38 33.61 4.31
CA VAL A 345 -12.15 34.75 4.84
C VAL A 345 -12.67 34.44 6.23
N ALA A 346 -13.09 33.19 6.48
CA ALA A 346 -13.54 32.76 7.80
C ALA A 346 -12.39 32.69 8.82
N GLY A 347 -11.22 32.20 8.39
CA GLY A 347 -10.03 32.10 9.24
C GLY A 347 -10.05 30.92 10.22
N ASP A 348 -11.08 30.07 10.19
CA ASP A 348 -11.22 28.92 11.10
C ASP A 348 -10.07 27.92 10.91
N TYR A 349 -9.65 27.69 9.66
CA TYR A 349 -8.55 26.78 9.35
C TYR A 349 -7.13 27.33 9.66
N LEU A 350 -7.04 28.52 10.27
CA LEU A 350 -5.78 29.04 10.82
C LEU A 350 -5.47 28.47 12.20
N GLN A 351 -6.44 27.79 12.83
CA GLN A 351 -6.27 27.18 14.14
C GLN A 351 -5.32 25.98 14.09
N THR A 352 -4.76 25.64 15.26
CA THR A 352 -3.87 24.49 15.44
C THR A 352 -4.49 23.21 14.89
N SER A 353 -3.74 22.49 14.07
CA SER A 353 -4.10 21.18 13.51
C SER A 353 -5.26 21.20 12.51
N ALA A 354 -5.59 22.39 11.98
CA ALA A 354 -6.77 22.52 11.14
C ALA A 354 -6.63 21.85 9.76
N ILE A 355 -7.56 20.95 9.46
CA ILE A 355 -7.86 20.36 8.14
C ILE A 355 -9.35 20.46 7.86
N PHE A 356 -9.80 19.91 6.72
CA PHE A 356 -11.22 19.76 6.40
C PHE A 356 -11.61 18.29 6.28
N ASP A 357 -12.84 17.97 6.69
CA ASP A 357 -13.51 16.74 6.27
C ASP A 357 -14.05 16.84 4.82
N GLU A 358 -14.72 15.80 4.35
CA GLU A 358 -15.25 15.76 2.96
C GLU A 358 -16.51 16.61 2.77
N GLU A 359 -17.00 17.24 3.84
CA GLU A 359 -18.13 18.15 3.86
C GLU A 359 -17.69 19.62 4.03
N MET A 360 -16.39 19.90 3.98
CA MET A 360 -15.77 21.22 4.22
C MET A 360 -15.95 21.74 5.67
N ASN A 361 -16.22 20.87 6.65
CA ASN A 361 -16.15 21.26 8.06
C ASN A 361 -14.69 21.28 8.52
N VAL A 362 -14.33 22.27 9.33
CA VAL A 362 -12.99 22.38 9.89
C VAL A 362 -12.82 21.40 11.06
N LEU A 363 -11.84 20.51 10.96
CA LEU A 363 -11.35 19.67 12.05
C LEU A 363 -10.03 20.27 12.54
N SER A 364 -9.92 20.60 13.82
CA SER A 364 -8.76 21.28 14.40
C SER A 364 -8.69 20.97 15.90
N LEU A 365 -7.62 21.40 16.58
CA LEU A 365 -7.56 21.32 18.04
C LEU A 365 -8.76 22.01 18.74
N VAL A 366 -9.41 22.98 18.09
CA VAL A 366 -10.55 23.71 18.65
C VAL A 366 -11.87 22.95 18.45
N THR A 367 -12.05 22.32 17.28
CA THR A 367 -13.31 21.69 16.88
C THR A 367 -13.34 20.18 17.09
N ASP A 368 -12.17 19.55 17.15
CA ASP A 368 -11.95 18.11 17.36
C ASP A 368 -10.72 17.89 18.28
N PRO A 369 -10.80 18.28 19.57
CA PRO A 369 -9.67 18.19 20.49
C PRO A 369 -9.33 16.73 20.82
N ASN A 370 -8.03 16.44 20.97
CA ASN A 370 -7.59 15.16 21.52
C ASN A 370 -7.84 15.10 23.04
N GLU A 371 -8.80 14.28 23.46
CA GLU A 371 -9.20 14.09 24.87
C GLU A 371 -8.62 12.80 25.51
N TYR A 372 -7.50 12.30 25.00
CA TYR A 372 -6.88 11.10 25.54
C TYR A 372 -6.48 11.25 27.02
N SER A 373 -6.98 10.34 27.86
CA SER A 373 -6.72 10.24 29.30
C SER A 373 -6.43 8.80 29.77
N GLY A 374 -6.11 7.90 28.83
CA GLY A 374 -5.84 6.48 29.08
C GLY A 374 -6.74 5.54 28.25
N PRO A 375 -6.62 4.21 28.44
CA PRO A 375 -7.41 3.24 27.69
C PRO A 375 -8.92 3.50 27.75
N GLY A 376 -9.59 3.45 26.58
CA GLY A 376 -11.03 3.71 26.46
C GLY A 376 -11.41 5.18 26.30
N THR A 377 -10.43 6.07 26.13
CA THR A 377 -10.64 7.52 25.88
C THR A 377 -9.82 7.98 24.67
N GLY A 378 -10.05 9.21 24.20
CA GLY A 378 -9.41 9.77 23.01
C GLY A 378 -9.93 9.16 21.71
N TYR A 379 -9.17 9.37 20.63
CA TYR A 379 -9.56 8.88 19.29
C TYR A 379 -9.69 7.35 19.27
N GLN A 380 -10.80 6.90 18.71
CA GLN A 380 -11.05 5.53 18.31
C GLN A 380 -11.72 5.57 16.94
N PRO A 381 -11.28 4.74 15.97
CA PRO A 381 -11.93 4.72 14.68
C PRO A 381 -13.41 4.34 14.87
N THR A 382 -14.29 5.07 14.18
CA THR A 382 -15.70 4.69 14.11
C THR A 382 -15.82 3.30 13.47
N PRO A 383 -16.91 2.55 13.69
CA PRO A 383 -17.09 1.24 13.04
C PRO A 383 -16.96 1.31 11.50
N ALA A 384 -17.38 2.42 10.89
CA ALA A 384 -17.22 2.64 9.45
C ALA A 384 -15.75 2.86 9.06
N ARG A 385 -15.01 3.66 9.82
CA ARG A 385 -13.58 3.88 9.58
C ARG A 385 -12.77 2.60 9.82
N GLN A 386 -13.09 1.83 10.87
CA GLN A 386 -12.46 0.53 11.11
C GLN A 386 -12.70 -0.45 9.96
N ALA A 387 -13.93 -0.54 9.45
CA ALA A 387 -14.22 -1.39 8.28
C ALA A 387 -13.43 -0.95 7.04
N GLN A 388 -13.19 0.36 6.87
CA GLN A 388 -12.36 0.88 5.80
C GLN A 388 -10.87 0.53 5.98
N ILE A 389 -10.36 0.57 7.21
CA ILE A 389 -8.98 0.15 7.56
C ILE A 389 -8.81 -1.35 7.30
N ASP A 390 -9.80 -2.16 7.69
CA ASP A 390 -9.77 -3.62 7.54
C ASP A 390 -9.83 -4.07 6.06
N THR A 391 -10.39 -3.21 5.20
CA THR A 391 -10.62 -3.49 3.77
C THR A 391 -9.44 -3.05 2.91
N ILE A 392 -8.62 -4.03 2.52
CA ILE A 392 -7.47 -3.85 1.61
C ILE A 392 -7.68 -4.60 0.29
N ARG A 393 -7.12 -4.11 -0.82
CA ARG A 393 -7.35 -4.68 -2.17
C ARG A 393 -6.86 -6.12 -2.35
N GLN A 394 -5.91 -6.54 -1.52
CA GLN A 394 -5.32 -7.89 -1.49
C GLN A 394 -6.23 -8.90 -0.78
N GLN A 395 -7.25 -8.45 -0.04
CA GLN A 395 -8.16 -9.32 0.68
C GLN A 395 -8.88 -10.27 -0.30
N ARG A 396 -8.95 -11.55 0.08
CA ARG A 396 -9.68 -12.60 -0.64
C ARG A 396 -10.47 -13.42 0.36
N SER A 397 -11.74 -13.68 0.04
CA SER A 397 -12.61 -14.53 0.84
C SER A 397 -12.56 -15.99 0.38
N VAL A 398 -13.06 -16.89 1.22
CA VAL A 398 -13.27 -18.30 0.85
C VAL A 398 -14.20 -18.42 -0.37
N ALA A 399 -15.20 -17.54 -0.47
CA ALA A 399 -16.13 -17.52 -1.59
C ALA A 399 -15.44 -17.13 -2.91
N ASP A 400 -14.54 -16.14 -2.88
CA ASP A 400 -13.76 -15.72 -4.06
C ASP A 400 -12.90 -16.88 -4.57
N LEU A 401 -12.24 -17.58 -3.64
CA LEU A 401 -11.41 -18.73 -3.98
C LEU A 401 -12.23 -19.91 -4.54
N LEU A 402 -13.46 -20.10 -4.06
CA LEU A 402 -14.37 -21.10 -4.62
C LEU A 402 -14.78 -20.76 -6.05
N VAL A 403 -15.04 -19.48 -6.34
CA VAL A 403 -15.33 -19.01 -7.70
C VAL A 403 -14.12 -19.21 -8.62
N GLU A 404 -12.92 -18.87 -8.13
CA GLU A 404 -11.64 -19.13 -8.84
C GLU A 404 -11.52 -20.62 -9.20
N GLN A 405 -11.68 -21.52 -8.22
CA GLN A 405 -11.59 -22.97 -8.45
C GLN A 405 -12.63 -23.48 -9.45
N LYS A 406 -13.88 -23.00 -9.37
CA LYS A 406 -14.95 -23.38 -10.31
C LYS A 406 -14.64 -22.99 -11.76
N SER A 407 -13.86 -21.94 -12.00
CA SER A 407 -13.44 -21.56 -13.36
C SER A 407 -12.55 -22.61 -14.03
N PHE A 408 -11.87 -23.45 -13.25
CA PHE A 408 -11.07 -24.59 -13.72
C PHE A 408 -11.85 -25.92 -13.74
N GLY A 409 -13.14 -25.88 -13.40
CA GLY A 409 -14.01 -27.04 -13.32
C GLY A 409 -14.15 -27.77 -14.65
N ASN A 410 -14.03 -29.10 -14.63
CA ASN A 410 -14.19 -29.94 -15.82
C ASN A 410 -14.84 -31.30 -15.49
N LYS A 411 -15.17 -32.09 -16.51
CA LYS A 411 -15.81 -33.41 -16.33
C LYS A 411 -14.81 -34.57 -16.52
N ASN A 412 -13.52 -34.30 -16.45
CA ASN A 412 -12.50 -35.30 -16.78
C ASN A 412 -12.29 -36.28 -15.63
N ILE A 413 -12.53 -35.88 -14.38
CA ILE A 413 -12.44 -36.75 -13.21
C ILE A 413 -13.81 -36.88 -12.53
N PHE A 414 -14.33 -38.10 -12.43
CA PHE A 414 -15.68 -38.36 -11.90
C PHE A 414 -15.75 -39.71 -11.18
N ALA A 415 -16.67 -39.84 -10.23
CA ALA A 415 -16.90 -41.08 -9.49
C ALA A 415 -17.77 -42.06 -10.31
N THR A 416 -17.46 -43.36 -10.25
CA THR A 416 -18.16 -44.42 -11.00
C THR A 416 -18.81 -45.48 -10.14
N GLY A 417 -18.52 -45.53 -8.84
CA GLY A 417 -19.14 -46.46 -7.89
C GLY A 417 -18.36 -46.55 -6.58
N SER A 418 -18.78 -47.44 -5.69
CA SER A 418 -18.07 -47.71 -4.43
C SER A 418 -16.76 -48.47 -4.67
N ALA A 419 -15.72 -48.15 -3.91
CA ALA A 419 -14.43 -48.80 -4.00
C ALA A 419 -14.38 -50.08 -3.16
N GLU A 420 -13.91 -51.16 -3.78
CA GLU A 420 -13.66 -52.44 -3.12
C GLU A 420 -12.16 -52.66 -2.85
N VAL A 421 -11.88 -53.60 -1.95
CA VAL A 421 -10.51 -54.06 -1.66
C VAL A 421 -10.01 -54.91 -2.82
N SER A 422 -8.81 -54.62 -3.31
CA SER A 422 -8.13 -55.45 -4.31
C SER A 422 -7.20 -56.46 -3.65
N TYR A 423 -6.92 -57.57 -4.35
CA TYR A 423 -5.93 -58.57 -3.97
C TYR A 423 -4.80 -58.71 -5.02
N ASP A 424 -4.79 -57.89 -6.08
CA ASP A 424 -3.68 -57.88 -7.04
C ASP A 424 -2.45 -57.20 -6.40
N PRO A 425 -1.30 -57.89 -6.27
CA PRO A 425 -0.10 -57.28 -5.68
C PRO A 425 0.46 -56.10 -6.48
N ARG A 426 -0.01 -55.88 -7.72
CA ARG A 426 0.35 -54.71 -8.56
C ARG A 426 -0.58 -53.51 -8.36
N ASP A 427 -1.71 -53.67 -7.66
CA ASP A 427 -2.64 -52.58 -7.40
C ASP A 427 -2.04 -51.58 -6.40
N VAL A 428 -1.98 -50.31 -6.79
CA VAL A 428 -1.60 -49.18 -5.93
C VAL A 428 -2.72 -48.15 -6.00
N VAL A 429 -3.33 -47.87 -4.85
CA VAL A 429 -4.45 -46.93 -4.77
C VAL A 429 -3.94 -45.50 -4.60
N ILE A 430 -4.43 -44.59 -5.45
CA ILE A 430 -4.29 -43.14 -5.28
C ILE A 430 -5.54 -42.65 -4.53
N GLY A 431 -5.41 -42.50 -3.21
CA GLY A 431 -6.42 -41.95 -2.34
C GLY A 431 -6.50 -40.44 -2.50
N VAL A 432 -7.60 -39.93 -3.04
CA VAL A 432 -7.83 -38.49 -3.22
C VAL A 432 -8.85 -37.97 -2.21
N SER A 433 -8.69 -36.72 -1.79
CA SER A 433 -9.56 -36.08 -0.80
C SER A 433 -10.95 -35.70 -1.34
N PRO A 434 -11.94 -35.37 -0.46
CA PRO A 434 -13.35 -35.25 -0.82
C PRO A 434 -13.70 -34.22 -1.90
N ALA A 435 -12.94 -33.13 -2.04
CA ALA A 435 -13.22 -32.10 -3.06
C ALA A 435 -12.73 -32.46 -4.47
N THR A 436 -11.98 -33.55 -4.62
CA THR A 436 -11.44 -33.97 -5.92
C THR A 436 -12.57 -34.31 -6.89
N GLY A 437 -12.61 -33.60 -8.02
CA GLY A 437 -13.67 -33.71 -9.02
C GLY A 437 -15.00 -33.05 -8.60
N LYS A 438 -14.97 -32.13 -7.62
CA LYS A 438 -16.13 -31.37 -7.14
C LYS A 438 -15.82 -29.87 -7.09
N ASP A 439 -15.15 -29.42 -6.03
CA ASP A 439 -15.01 -27.98 -5.70
C ASP A 439 -13.56 -27.49 -5.75
N ILE A 440 -12.56 -28.37 -5.82
CA ILE A 440 -11.14 -28.01 -5.98
C ILE A 440 -10.58 -28.73 -7.21
N TRP A 441 -10.02 -27.94 -8.12
CA TRP A 441 -9.62 -28.35 -9.47
C TRP A 441 -8.14 -28.05 -9.77
N VAL A 442 -7.54 -27.08 -9.08
CA VAL A 442 -6.13 -26.68 -9.22
C VAL A 442 -5.44 -26.69 -7.85
N THR A 443 -4.26 -27.30 -7.81
CA THR A 443 -3.41 -27.40 -6.62
C THR A 443 -2.76 -26.05 -6.28
N LEU A 444 -2.11 -25.96 -5.13
CA LEU A 444 -1.33 -24.77 -4.75
C LEU A 444 -0.08 -24.55 -5.62
N SER A 445 0.38 -25.56 -6.38
CA SER A 445 1.46 -25.40 -7.36
C SER A 445 0.98 -24.92 -8.74
N GLY A 446 -0.33 -24.69 -8.90
CA GLY A 446 -0.93 -24.26 -10.17
C GLY A 446 -1.21 -25.39 -11.16
N LEU A 447 -0.90 -26.64 -10.82
CA LEU A 447 -1.25 -27.81 -11.62
C LEU A 447 -2.72 -28.18 -11.42
N SER A 448 -3.39 -28.66 -12.48
CA SER A 448 -4.71 -29.25 -12.29
C SER A 448 -4.59 -30.52 -11.45
N VAL A 449 -5.60 -30.82 -10.63
CA VAL A 449 -5.63 -32.06 -9.83
C VAL A 449 -5.59 -33.28 -10.74
N ALA A 450 -6.22 -33.19 -11.92
CA ALA A 450 -6.17 -34.20 -12.97
C ALA A 450 -4.75 -34.44 -13.50
N ASP A 451 -3.98 -33.38 -13.74
CA ASP A 451 -2.57 -33.48 -14.17
C ASP A 451 -1.71 -34.15 -13.10
N ALA A 452 -1.86 -33.73 -11.83
CA ALA A 452 -1.12 -34.33 -10.72
C ALA A 452 -1.38 -35.85 -10.63
N ILE A 453 -2.65 -36.26 -10.74
CA ILE A 453 -3.03 -37.69 -10.77
C ILE A 453 -2.47 -38.39 -12.01
N THR A 454 -2.48 -37.74 -13.18
CA THR A 454 -1.96 -38.31 -14.43
C THR A 454 -0.47 -38.62 -14.31
N GLU A 455 0.33 -37.73 -13.74
CA GLU A 455 1.76 -37.97 -13.54
C GLU A 455 2.01 -39.10 -12.53
N ILE A 456 1.25 -39.15 -11.42
CA ILE A 456 1.34 -40.26 -10.46
C ILE A 456 1.02 -41.59 -11.14
N LEU A 457 -0.05 -41.64 -11.95
CA LEU A 457 -0.43 -42.83 -12.72
C LEU A 457 0.68 -43.25 -13.71
N ALA A 458 1.26 -42.29 -14.43
CA ALA A 458 2.36 -42.57 -15.37
C ALA A 458 3.58 -43.14 -14.64
N GLY A 459 3.92 -42.61 -13.46
CA GLY A 459 5.01 -43.15 -12.65
C GLY A 459 4.75 -44.58 -12.13
N LEU A 460 3.50 -44.88 -11.77
CA LEU A 460 3.10 -46.25 -11.40
C LEU A 460 3.19 -47.21 -12.59
N GLU A 461 2.76 -46.77 -13.77
CA GLU A 461 2.81 -47.56 -15.02
C GLU A 461 4.26 -47.90 -15.41
N GLU A 462 5.19 -46.94 -15.28
CA GLU A 462 6.63 -47.15 -15.51
C GLU A 462 7.23 -48.27 -14.64
N GLU A 463 6.71 -48.43 -13.42
CA GLU A 463 7.16 -49.44 -12.48
C GLU A 463 6.34 -50.75 -12.59
N GLY A 464 5.45 -50.86 -13.58
CA GLY A 464 4.63 -52.04 -13.88
C GLY A 464 3.45 -52.26 -12.91
N CYS A 465 3.07 -51.21 -12.18
CA CYS A 465 1.93 -51.23 -11.26
C CYS A 465 0.64 -50.78 -11.96
N VAL A 466 -0.50 -51.15 -11.38
CA VAL A 466 -1.83 -50.70 -11.84
C VAL A 466 -2.34 -49.66 -10.85
N GLY A 467 -2.42 -48.41 -11.29
CA GLY A 467 -2.93 -47.31 -10.47
C GLY A 467 -4.46 -47.24 -10.46
N ARG A 468 -5.06 -47.11 -9.28
CA ARG A 468 -6.52 -46.96 -9.11
C ARG A 468 -6.85 -45.74 -8.27
N ILE A 469 -7.70 -44.85 -8.79
CA ILE A 469 -8.07 -43.61 -8.09
C ILE A 469 -9.27 -43.89 -7.19
N VAL A 470 -9.18 -43.54 -5.92
CA VAL A 470 -10.28 -43.69 -4.95
C VAL A 470 -10.45 -42.41 -4.16
N ARG A 471 -11.65 -41.83 -4.18
CA ARG A 471 -11.99 -40.69 -3.34
C ARG A 471 -12.37 -41.15 -1.94
N ILE A 472 -11.63 -40.66 -0.94
CA ILE A 472 -11.91 -40.87 0.48
C ILE A 472 -12.80 -39.73 0.94
N ASN A 473 -14.05 -40.03 1.28
CA ASN A 473 -15.09 -39.03 1.49
C ASN A 473 -15.19 -38.52 2.94
N ASP A 474 -14.71 -39.27 3.93
CA ASP A 474 -14.97 -39.03 5.35
C ASP A 474 -13.83 -38.34 6.12
N SER A 475 -12.70 -38.08 5.45
CA SER A 475 -11.53 -37.45 6.07
C SER A 475 -10.88 -36.41 5.16
N LEU A 476 -10.40 -35.33 5.77
CA LEU A 476 -9.49 -34.35 5.16
C LEU A 476 -8.03 -34.62 5.50
N ASP A 477 -7.77 -35.43 6.52
CA ASP A 477 -6.42 -35.71 6.99
C ASP A 477 -5.69 -36.57 5.94
N LEU A 478 -4.57 -36.07 5.44
CA LEU A 478 -3.79 -36.70 4.39
C LEU A 478 -3.27 -38.09 4.80
N GLY A 479 -2.89 -38.26 6.08
CA GLY A 479 -2.45 -39.55 6.63
C GLY A 479 -3.58 -40.57 6.61
N MET A 480 -4.78 -40.18 7.06
CA MET A 480 -5.97 -41.03 7.01
C MET A 480 -6.42 -41.36 5.59
N ILE A 481 -6.34 -40.40 4.65
CA ILE A 481 -6.61 -40.62 3.23
C ILE A 481 -5.65 -41.68 2.68
N GLY A 482 -4.34 -41.49 2.91
CA GLY A 482 -3.31 -42.44 2.50
C GLY A 482 -3.50 -43.82 3.11
N LEU A 483 -3.72 -43.91 4.43
CA LEU A 483 -3.91 -45.18 5.13
C LEU A 483 -5.17 -45.93 4.66
N THR A 484 -6.28 -45.22 4.45
CA THR A 484 -7.52 -45.83 3.95
C THR A 484 -7.32 -46.37 2.54
N ALA A 485 -6.66 -45.61 1.67
CA ALA A 485 -6.26 -46.07 0.34
C ALA A 485 -5.31 -47.29 0.40
N ALA A 486 -4.35 -47.30 1.31
CA ALA A 486 -3.42 -48.42 1.49
C ALA A 486 -4.13 -49.71 1.92
N ARG A 487 -5.22 -49.59 2.70
CA ARG A 487 -6.05 -50.74 3.11
C ARG A 487 -6.94 -51.27 1.99
N LEU A 488 -7.30 -50.44 1.01
CA LEU A 488 -8.01 -50.85 -0.20
C LEU A 488 -7.08 -51.43 -1.28
N SER A 489 -5.79 -51.14 -1.18
CA SER A 489 -4.75 -51.50 -2.14
C SER A 489 -4.29 -52.95 -2.00
N GLY A 490 -4.20 -53.67 -3.12
CA GLY A 490 -3.74 -55.06 -3.14
C GLY A 490 -2.26 -55.24 -2.77
N SER A 491 -1.40 -54.28 -3.15
CA SER A 491 0.00 -54.22 -2.68
C SER A 491 0.11 -53.82 -1.19
N GLY A 492 -0.91 -53.14 -0.66
CA GLY A 492 -0.87 -52.51 0.65
C GLY A 492 -0.13 -51.17 0.69
N VAL A 493 0.29 -50.64 -0.47
CA VAL A 493 0.90 -49.32 -0.66
C VAL A 493 -0.10 -48.39 -1.35
N SER A 494 -0.08 -47.11 -1.00
CA SER A 494 -0.92 -46.09 -1.62
C SER A 494 -0.18 -44.76 -1.80
N VAL A 495 -0.76 -43.90 -2.63
CA VAL A 495 -0.49 -42.46 -2.63
C VAL A 495 -1.71 -41.76 -2.04
N GLY A 496 -1.52 -40.97 -0.99
CA GLY A 496 -2.53 -40.02 -0.52
C GLY A 496 -2.32 -38.66 -1.21
N LEU A 497 -3.38 -38.03 -1.69
CA LEU A 497 -3.34 -36.72 -2.35
C LEU A 497 -4.53 -35.86 -1.89
N GLN A 498 -4.25 -34.73 -1.25
CA GLN A 498 -5.24 -33.68 -1.04
C GLN A 498 -5.43 -32.88 -2.33
N ALA A 499 -6.64 -32.41 -2.61
CA ALA A 499 -6.96 -31.63 -3.81
C ALA A 499 -6.15 -30.32 -3.91
N LYS A 500 -5.74 -29.76 -2.76
CA LYS A 500 -4.80 -28.62 -2.70
C LYS A 500 -3.35 -28.97 -3.09
N GLY A 501 -3.02 -30.25 -3.30
CA GLY A 501 -1.74 -30.75 -3.81
C GLY A 501 -0.83 -31.44 -2.81
N THR A 502 -1.07 -31.33 -1.50
CA THR A 502 -0.21 -32.03 -0.51
C THR A 502 -0.39 -33.53 -0.64
N ALA A 503 0.70 -34.29 -0.64
CA ALA A 503 0.67 -35.71 -0.94
C ALA A 503 1.67 -36.52 -0.11
N LEU A 504 1.43 -37.83 0.01
CA LEU A 504 2.33 -38.77 0.69
C LEU A 504 2.22 -40.17 0.10
N ILE A 505 3.21 -41.01 0.38
CA ILE A 505 3.16 -42.45 0.14
C ILE A 505 2.89 -43.16 1.48
N HIS A 506 1.87 -44.00 1.56
CA HIS A 506 1.49 -44.73 2.77
C HIS A 506 1.58 -46.24 2.57
N ARG A 507 1.63 -46.98 3.69
CA ARG A 507 1.52 -48.44 3.75
C ARG A 507 0.52 -48.89 4.81
N ARG A 508 -0.21 -49.99 4.58
CA ARG A 508 -1.36 -50.43 5.40
C ARG A 508 -1.05 -50.78 6.86
N ASP A 509 0.19 -51.15 7.15
CA ASP A 509 0.71 -51.57 8.46
C ASP A 509 1.34 -50.42 9.26
N LEU A 510 1.45 -49.22 8.67
CA LEU A 510 1.95 -48.04 9.35
C LEU A 510 0.87 -47.38 10.19
N ALA A 511 1.28 -46.66 11.25
CA ALA A 511 0.40 -45.81 12.03
C ALA A 511 -0.17 -44.66 11.15
N PRO A 512 -1.36 -44.12 11.46
CA PRO A 512 -2.02 -43.10 10.63
C PRO A 512 -1.21 -41.84 10.32
N LEU A 513 -0.29 -41.44 11.21
CA LEU A 513 0.56 -40.26 11.04
C LEU A 513 1.97 -40.60 10.54
N ALA A 514 2.26 -41.89 10.32
CA ALA A 514 3.48 -42.32 9.67
C ALA A 514 3.30 -42.33 8.15
N ASN A 515 4.40 -42.32 7.41
CA ASN A 515 4.39 -42.42 5.96
C ASN A 515 5.74 -42.99 5.50
N LEU A 516 5.80 -43.39 4.23
CA LEU A 516 7.06 -43.77 3.59
C LEU A 516 7.77 -42.51 3.06
N GLU A 517 7.02 -41.61 2.42
CA GLU A 517 7.50 -40.33 1.89
C GLU A 517 6.40 -39.27 2.02
N LEU A 518 6.78 -38.01 2.29
CA LEU A 518 5.85 -36.89 2.50
C LEU A 518 6.26 -35.68 1.65
N TYR A 519 5.30 -35.18 0.87
CA TYR A 519 5.42 -33.99 0.05
C TYR A 519 4.51 -32.91 0.67
N SER A 520 5.01 -32.32 1.77
CA SER A 520 4.25 -31.40 2.61
C SER A 520 4.11 -29.99 2.03
N VAL A 521 4.98 -29.60 1.11
CA VAL A 521 5.07 -28.24 0.57
C VAL A 521 4.37 -28.19 -0.80
N ALA A 522 3.04 -28.24 -0.79
CA ALA A 522 2.24 -28.32 -2.02
C ALA A 522 2.58 -27.30 -3.13
N PRO A 523 2.89 -26.02 -2.83
CA PRO A 523 3.26 -25.05 -3.87
C PRO A 523 4.50 -25.40 -4.67
N THR A 524 5.41 -26.23 -4.13
CA THR A 524 6.69 -26.58 -4.79
C THR A 524 6.65 -27.94 -5.50
N ILE A 525 5.52 -28.65 -5.47
CA ILE A 525 5.40 -29.97 -6.10
C ILE A 525 5.13 -29.80 -7.60
N THR A 526 6.13 -30.15 -8.41
CA THR A 526 6.09 -30.10 -9.88
C THR A 526 5.52 -31.40 -10.49
N ARG A 527 5.31 -31.40 -11.81
CA ARG A 527 4.89 -32.60 -12.56
C ARG A 527 5.86 -33.76 -12.37
N GLU A 528 7.16 -33.46 -12.43
CA GLU A 528 8.24 -34.43 -12.28
C GLU A 528 8.22 -35.05 -10.88
N LEU A 529 7.94 -34.24 -9.85
CA LEU A 529 7.84 -34.72 -8.47
C LEU A 529 6.61 -35.63 -8.26
N TYR A 530 5.46 -35.31 -8.86
CA TYR A 530 4.30 -36.20 -8.85
C TYR A 530 4.56 -37.51 -9.60
N ARG A 531 5.24 -37.46 -10.74
CA ARG A 531 5.65 -38.66 -11.48
C ARG A 531 6.60 -39.52 -10.65
N MET A 532 7.60 -38.90 -10.03
CA MET A 532 8.56 -39.58 -9.17
C MET A 532 7.92 -40.20 -7.94
N MET A 533 6.89 -39.57 -7.39
CA MET A 533 6.07 -40.15 -6.32
C MET A 533 5.37 -41.43 -6.78
N GLY A 534 4.81 -41.44 -8.00
CA GLY A 534 4.23 -42.64 -8.60
C GLY A 534 5.26 -43.77 -8.76
N ILE A 535 6.44 -43.43 -9.27
CA ILE A 535 7.57 -44.37 -9.41
C ILE A 535 7.97 -44.96 -8.05
N ASN A 536 8.19 -44.12 -7.04
CA ASN A 536 8.59 -44.59 -5.72
C ASN A 536 7.48 -45.42 -5.05
N ALA A 537 6.21 -45.04 -5.20
CA ALA A 537 5.09 -45.84 -4.72
C ALA A 537 5.05 -47.23 -5.38
N GLY A 538 5.31 -47.32 -6.68
CA GLY A 538 5.43 -48.60 -7.40
C GLY A 538 6.63 -49.44 -6.94
N ARG A 539 7.76 -48.80 -6.63
CA ARG A 539 8.94 -49.48 -6.06
C ARG A 539 8.66 -50.03 -4.67
N HIS A 540 8.01 -49.25 -3.80
CA HIS A 540 7.56 -49.70 -2.48
C HIS A 540 6.56 -50.85 -2.59
N ALA A 541 5.63 -50.82 -3.56
CA ALA A 541 4.67 -51.90 -3.80
C ALA A 541 5.36 -53.23 -4.16
N LYS A 542 6.53 -53.18 -4.80
CA LYS A 542 7.37 -54.34 -5.11
C LYS A 542 8.31 -54.76 -3.97
N GLY A 543 8.25 -54.09 -2.82
CA GLY A 543 9.13 -54.34 -1.68
C GLY A 543 10.57 -53.83 -1.85
N ALA A 544 10.80 -52.92 -2.82
CA ALA A 544 12.10 -52.28 -2.99
C ALA A 544 12.28 -51.07 -2.04
N THR A 545 13.52 -50.60 -1.91
CA THR A 545 13.87 -49.38 -1.16
C THR A 545 14.26 -48.29 -2.16
N PRO A 546 13.33 -47.45 -2.62
CA PRO A 546 13.65 -46.35 -3.53
C PRO A 546 14.50 -45.28 -2.85
N GLU A 547 15.19 -44.48 -3.66
CA GLU A 547 15.77 -43.23 -3.18
C GLU A 547 14.64 -42.24 -2.84
N PRO A 548 14.52 -41.79 -1.59
CA PRO A 548 13.40 -40.95 -1.17
C PRO A 548 13.54 -39.55 -1.76
N VAL A 549 12.42 -39.00 -2.22
CA VAL A 549 12.39 -37.61 -2.69
C VAL A 549 12.34 -36.66 -1.49
N ARG A 550 13.19 -35.64 -1.51
CA ARG A 550 13.19 -34.57 -0.51
C ARG A 550 12.41 -33.38 -1.05
N ASN A 551 11.69 -32.68 -0.18
CA ASN A 551 11.06 -31.42 -0.55
C ASN A 551 12.13 -30.45 -1.10
N PRO A 552 11.83 -29.70 -2.19
CA PRO A 552 12.72 -28.67 -2.70
C PRO A 552 13.04 -27.63 -1.61
N TYR A 553 14.30 -27.22 -1.53
CA TYR A 553 14.68 -26.05 -0.74
C TYR A 553 14.20 -24.79 -1.47
N SER A 554 13.66 -23.83 -0.72
CA SER A 554 13.21 -22.54 -1.23
C SER A 554 13.48 -21.46 -0.19
N ASP A 555 13.92 -20.28 -0.66
CA ASP A 555 14.02 -19.06 0.15
C ASP A 555 12.68 -18.31 0.23
N GLU A 556 11.63 -18.83 -0.42
CA GLU A 556 10.29 -18.26 -0.31
C GLU A 556 9.68 -18.48 1.07
N ALA A 557 9.03 -17.44 1.61
CA ALA A 557 8.20 -17.53 2.81
C ALA A 557 6.89 -18.28 2.52
N ILE A 558 6.97 -19.59 2.28
CA ILE A 558 5.85 -20.45 1.85
C ILE A 558 4.64 -20.29 2.78
N GLU A 559 4.86 -20.32 4.08
CA GLU A 559 3.77 -20.23 5.05
C GLU A 559 3.02 -18.90 4.93
N ALA A 560 3.75 -17.79 4.89
CA ALA A 560 3.17 -16.45 4.75
C ALA A 560 2.40 -16.28 3.44
N ARG A 561 2.90 -16.85 2.33
CA ARG A 561 2.27 -16.74 1.01
C ARG A 561 1.01 -17.62 0.87
N TYR A 562 1.05 -18.83 1.41
CA TYR A 562 0.07 -19.87 1.05
C TYR A 562 -0.84 -20.29 2.20
N HIS A 563 -0.51 -20.09 3.48
CA HIS A 563 -1.35 -20.62 4.58
C HIS A 563 -2.78 -20.07 4.56
N THR A 564 -2.98 -18.80 4.22
CA THR A 564 -4.33 -18.24 4.09
C THR A 564 -5.13 -18.93 2.97
N LYS A 565 -4.49 -19.22 1.82
CA LYS A 565 -5.09 -19.99 0.73
C LYS A 565 -5.32 -21.46 1.13
N VAL A 566 -4.39 -22.07 1.88
CA VAL A 566 -4.53 -23.44 2.44
C VAL A 566 -5.76 -23.53 3.33
N VAL A 567 -5.91 -22.65 4.30
CA VAL A 567 -7.06 -22.63 5.23
C VAL A 567 -8.36 -22.47 4.45
N SER A 568 -8.37 -21.59 3.45
CA SER A 568 -9.53 -21.36 2.60
C SER A 568 -9.90 -22.60 1.75
N LEU A 569 -8.92 -23.27 1.15
CA LEU A 569 -9.14 -24.53 0.42
C LEU A 569 -9.61 -25.64 1.36
N VAL A 570 -9.08 -25.74 2.58
CA VAL A 570 -9.53 -26.71 3.59
C VAL A 570 -11.00 -26.44 3.99
N ALA A 571 -11.40 -25.17 4.11
CA ALA A 571 -12.78 -24.81 4.39
C ALA A 571 -13.73 -25.19 3.24
N ILE A 572 -13.31 -24.97 1.98
CA ILE A 572 -14.05 -25.43 0.80
C ILE A 572 -14.18 -26.96 0.84
N GLU A 573 -13.05 -27.65 1.04
CA GLU A 573 -12.99 -29.11 1.01
C GLU A 573 -13.80 -29.76 2.15
N ARG A 574 -13.89 -29.11 3.30
CA ARG A 574 -14.71 -29.55 4.42
C ARG A 574 -16.19 -29.69 4.06
N ASN A 575 -16.70 -28.86 3.16
CA ASN A 575 -18.09 -28.95 2.69
C ASN A 575 -18.34 -30.19 1.83
N CYS A 576 -17.29 -30.80 1.28
CA CYS A 576 -17.39 -32.03 0.50
C CYS A 576 -17.29 -33.31 1.35
N VAL A 577 -17.01 -33.21 2.66
CA VAL A 577 -16.86 -34.37 3.55
C VAL A 577 -18.22 -35.02 3.81
N THR A 578 -18.34 -36.32 3.53
CA THR A 578 -19.55 -37.12 3.77
C THR A 578 -19.20 -38.42 4.50
N LYS A 579 -20.19 -39.10 5.08
CA LYS A 579 -20.02 -40.45 5.67
C LYS A 579 -20.17 -41.57 4.64
N GLU A 580 -20.16 -41.22 3.35
CA GLU A 580 -20.29 -42.20 2.28
C GLU A 580 -19.03 -43.05 2.20
N VAL A 581 -19.19 -44.28 1.73
CA VAL A 581 -18.05 -45.18 1.50
C VAL A 581 -17.10 -44.58 0.44
N PRO A 582 -15.81 -44.97 0.45
CA PRO A 582 -14.88 -44.55 -0.60
C PRO A 582 -15.39 -44.87 -2.01
N GLU A 583 -15.16 -43.98 -2.97
CA GLU A 583 -15.66 -44.10 -4.34
C GLU A 583 -14.52 -44.30 -5.33
N VAL A 584 -14.67 -45.22 -6.29
CA VAL A 584 -13.76 -45.33 -7.42
C VAL A 584 -13.96 -44.12 -8.32
N MET A 585 -12.85 -43.52 -8.76
CA MET A 585 -12.86 -42.43 -9.72
C MET A 585 -12.22 -42.85 -11.04
N GLU A 586 -12.75 -42.34 -12.14
CA GLU A 586 -12.16 -42.44 -13.47
C GLU A 586 -11.64 -41.07 -13.93
N LEU A 587 -10.53 -41.11 -14.66
CA LEU A 587 -9.94 -39.95 -15.32
C LEU A 587 -9.98 -40.15 -16.84
N ARG A 588 -10.75 -39.32 -17.55
CA ARG A 588 -10.75 -39.27 -19.01
C ARG A 588 -9.50 -38.54 -19.49
N LYS A 589 -8.78 -39.15 -20.43
CA LYS A 589 -7.73 -38.47 -21.18
C LYS A 589 -8.37 -37.34 -21.97
N SER A 590 -7.94 -36.11 -21.70
CA SER A 590 -8.33 -34.89 -22.41
C SER A 590 -7.81 -34.88 -23.84
#